data_AF-A0A504YRJ7-F1
#
_entry.id   AF-A0A504YRJ7-F1
#
_cell.length_a   1.000
_cell.length_b   1.000
_cell.length_c   1.000
_cell.angle_alpha   90.00
_cell.angle_beta   90.00
_cell.angle_gamma   90.00
#
_symmetry.space_group_name_H-M   'P 1'
#
loop_
_entity.id
_entity.type
_entity.pdbx_description
1 polymer ?
#
loop_
_entity_poly.entity_id
_entity_poly.type
_entity_poly.pdbx_seq_one_letter_code
_entity_poly.pdbx_strand_id
1 'polypeptide(L)'
;MSASIATICLFQNRGCLDKKDYGDEAGIRSVLQPNVFTEYGLTQRDLLMLRGKDEIRRIVEGCGLSGYFNSNIAFDDVWNKAAEIDKDLLQELASKDGERVSLYSFREVLFGKRAEEIRRTVNREYTEMCC
;
A
#
# COMPACT_ATOMS: atom_id res chain seq x y z
N MET A 1 -30.62 8.44 3.50
CA MET A 1 -29.83 7.64 2.55
C MET A 1 -29.09 8.60 1.62
N SER A 2 -27.88 8.24 1.21
CA SER A 2 -27.00 8.94 0.25
C SER A 2 -26.01 9.96 0.81
N ALA A 3 -24.92 9.44 1.37
CA ALA A 3 -23.60 10.07 1.32
C ALA A 3 -22.63 9.02 0.74
N SER A 4 -22.47 8.95 -0.59
CA SER A 4 -21.54 7.97 -1.18
C SER A 4 -21.00 8.28 -2.58
N ILE A 5 -20.99 9.55 -3.02
CA ILE A 5 -20.40 9.92 -4.32
C ILE A 5 -19.41 11.10 -4.22
N ALA A 6 -19.43 11.90 -3.16
CA ALA A 6 -18.69 13.16 -3.09
C ALA A 6 -17.15 13.01 -3.02
N THR A 7 -16.62 11.91 -2.46
CA THR A 7 -15.17 11.79 -2.24
C THR A 7 -14.37 11.49 -3.51
N ILE A 8 -14.98 10.87 -4.53
CA ILE A 8 -14.29 10.54 -5.79
C ILE A 8 -14.26 11.74 -6.75
N CYS A 9 -15.16 12.72 -6.61
CA CYS A 9 -15.26 13.86 -7.53
C CYS A 9 -14.34 15.06 -7.23
N LEU A 10 -13.61 15.08 -6.11
CA LEU A 10 -12.80 16.26 -5.72
C LEU A 10 -11.59 16.54 -6.62
N PHE A 11 -11.15 15.59 -7.45
CA PHE A 11 -10.01 15.79 -8.35
C PHE A 11 -10.37 16.44 -9.70
N GLN A 12 -11.64 16.45 -10.10
CA GLN A 12 -12.00 16.76 -11.50
C GLN A 12 -11.98 18.25 -11.87
N ASN A 13 -11.82 19.18 -10.91
CA ASN A 13 -11.80 20.62 -11.21
C ASN A 13 -10.93 21.42 -10.22
N ARG A 14 -9.62 21.17 -10.18
CA ARG A 14 -8.70 22.14 -9.55
C ARG A 14 -8.58 23.36 -10.46
N GLY A 15 -8.90 24.54 -9.93
CA GLY A 15 -8.73 25.80 -10.67
C GLY A 15 -7.25 26.04 -10.97
N CYS A 16 -6.92 26.61 -12.13
CA CYS A 16 -5.53 26.87 -12.52
C CYS A 16 -4.77 27.84 -11.59
N LEU A 17 -5.48 28.49 -10.66
CA LEU A 17 -4.96 29.46 -9.69
C LEU A 17 -5.23 29.05 -8.24
N ASP A 18 -5.48 27.76 -8.00
CA ASP A 18 -5.70 27.26 -6.65
C ASP A 18 -4.41 27.38 -5.82
N LYS A 19 -4.44 28.22 -4.79
CA LYS A 19 -3.31 28.47 -3.87
C LYS A 19 -3.48 27.75 -2.53
N LYS A 20 -4.53 26.94 -2.40
CA LYS A 20 -4.85 26.27 -1.15
C LYS A 20 -4.23 24.87 -1.13
N ASP A 21 -3.49 24.59 -0.06
CA ASP A 21 -3.05 23.25 0.27
C ASP A 21 -4.18 22.51 1.02
N TYR A 22 -4.45 21.27 0.61
CA TYR A 22 -5.53 20.42 1.08
C TYR A 22 -5.08 19.38 2.12
N GLY A 23 -3.78 19.33 2.43
CA GLY A 23 -3.20 18.53 3.51
C GLY A 23 -2.69 17.17 3.08
N ASP A 24 -2.83 16.81 1.81
CA ASP A 24 -2.39 15.55 1.22
C ASP A 24 -1.48 15.77 0.00
N GLU A 25 -0.82 16.93 -0.04
CA GLU A 25 0.24 17.29 -0.99
C GLU A 25 1.52 16.50 -0.75
N ALA A 26 2.26 16.25 -1.83
CA ALA A 26 3.57 15.61 -1.74
C ALA A 26 4.57 16.55 -1.05
N GLY A 27 5.34 16.02 -0.08
CA GLY A 27 6.40 16.79 0.56
C GLY A 27 7.49 17.22 -0.42
N ILE A 28 8.23 18.30 -0.09
CA ILE A 28 9.28 18.90 -0.95
C ILE A 28 10.27 17.85 -1.49
N ARG A 29 10.65 16.88 -0.66
CA ARG A 29 11.54 15.79 -1.07
C ARG A 29 10.96 14.93 -2.20
N SER A 30 9.68 14.59 -2.12
CA SER A 30 8.99 13.80 -3.14
C SER A 30 8.84 14.54 -4.47
N VAL A 31 8.87 15.88 -4.44
CA VAL A 31 8.87 16.73 -5.64
C VAL A 31 10.26 16.80 -6.27
N LEU A 32 11.31 16.95 -5.45
CA LEU A 32 12.71 17.00 -5.92
C LEU A 32 13.23 15.63 -6.37
N GLN A 33 12.72 14.55 -5.77
CA GLN A 33 13.06 13.17 -6.06
C GLN A 33 11.78 12.38 -6.31
N PRO A 34 11.16 12.53 -7.49
CA PRO A 34 9.94 11.81 -7.84
C PRO A 34 10.21 10.31 -7.87
N ASN A 35 9.21 9.53 -7.47
CA ASN A 35 9.25 8.09 -7.63
C ASN A 35 9.06 7.75 -9.12
N VAL A 36 9.57 6.60 -9.55
CA VAL A 36 9.33 6.02 -10.89
C VAL A 36 7.83 5.97 -11.21
N PHE A 37 6.97 5.78 -10.20
CA PHE A 37 5.52 5.78 -10.37
C PHE A 37 4.93 7.14 -10.79
N THR A 38 5.61 8.26 -10.48
CA THR A 38 5.16 9.60 -10.89
C THR A 38 5.15 9.75 -12.42
N GLU A 39 6.05 9.08 -13.12
CA GLU A 39 6.09 9.06 -14.60
C GLU A 39 4.88 8.35 -15.21
N TYR A 40 4.27 7.42 -14.47
CA TYR A 40 3.04 6.72 -14.86
C TYR A 40 1.77 7.46 -14.43
N GLY A 41 1.91 8.70 -13.93
CA GLY A 41 0.79 9.50 -13.43
C GLY A 41 0.27 9.04 -12.06
N LEU A 42 0.95 8.11 -11.39
CA LEU A 42 0.60 7.68 -10.04
C LEU A 42 1.24 8.62 -9.02
N THR A 43 0.42 9.16 -8.14
CA THR A 43 0.84 10.06 -7.07
C THR A 43 1.08 9.28 -5.77
N GLN A 44 1.83 9.85 -4.83
CA GLN A 44 2.02 9.23 -3.50
C GLN A 44 0.68 9.01 -2.77
N ARG A 45 -0.32 9.84 -3.06
CA ARG A 45 -1.68 9.71 -2.54
C ARG A 45 -2.34 8.40 -2.98
N ASP A 46 -2.09 7.96 -4.21
CA ASP A 46 -2.70 6.72 -4.74
C ASP A 46 -2.21 5.47 -4.00
N LEU A 47 -1.00 5.52 -3.43
CA LEU A 47 -0.42 4.47 -2.58
C LEU A 47 -0.99 4.49 -1.15
N LEU A 48 -1.32 5.69 -0.64
CA LEU A 48 -1.87 5.89 0.70
C LEU A 48 -3.40 5.75 0.76
N MET A 49 -4.07 5.72 -0.39
CA MET A 49 -5.52 5.55 -0.47
C MET A 49 -5.95 4.20 0.12
N LEU A 50 -6.89 4.24 1.06
CA LEU A 50 -7.46 3.07 1.72
C LEU A 50 -8.41 2.31 0.78
N ARG A 51 -8.10 1.04 0.52
CA ARG A 51 -8.81 0.15 -0.40
C ARG A 51 -9.36 -1.08 0.31
N GLY A 52 -10.42 -1.67 -0.26
CA GLY A 52 -10.99 -2.92 0.25
C GLY A 52 -10.18 -4.15 -0.17
N LYS A 53 -10.41 -5.27 0.51
CA LYS A 53 -9.68 -6.53 0.29
C LYS A 53 -9.76 -7.04 -1.15
N ASP A 54 -10.97 -7.03 -1.73
CA ASP A 54 -11.19 -7.50 -3.10
C ASP A 54 -10.51 -6.60 -4.13
N GLU A 55 -10.40 -5.30 -3.84
CA GLU A 55 -9.72 -4.35 -4.72
C GLU A 55 -8.22 -4.59 -4.71
N ILE A 56 -7.60 -4.75 -3.52
CA ILE A 56 -6.18 -5.10 -3.42
C ILE A 56 -5.91 -6.44 -4.11
N ARG A 57 -6.79 -7.44 -3.95
CA ARG A 57 -6.65 -8.73 -4.63
C ARG A 57 -6.60 -8.57 -6.15
N ARG A 58 -7.54 -7.81 -6.73
CA ARG A 58 -7.55 -7.53 -8.18
C ARG A 58 -6.28 -6.82 -8.65
N ILE A 59 -5.77 -5.87 -7.86
CA ILE A 59 -4.53 -5.16 -8.18
C ILE A 59 -3.34 -6.13 -8.19
N VAL A 60 -3.21 -6.97 -7.17
CA VAL A 60 -2.16 -7.98 -7.06
C VAL A 60 -2.18 -8.94 -8.24
N GLU A 61 -3.36 -9.45 -8.60
CA GLU A 61 -3.55 -10.35 -9.73
C GLU A 61 -3.24 -9.66 -11.06
N GLY A 62 -3.73 -8.43 -11.26
CA GLY A 62 -3.51 -7.64 -12.47
C GLY A 62 -2.05 -7.24 -12.68
N CYS A 63 -1.28 -7.07 -11.61
CA CYS A 63 0.15 -6.77 -11.67
C CYS A 63 1.05 -8.01 -11.82
N GLY A 64 0.48 -9.23 -11.88
CA GLY A 64 1.26 -10.47 -11.94
C GLY A 64 2.02 -10.78 -10.64
N LEU A 65 1.62 -10.17 -9.52
CA LEU A 65 2.27 -10.37 -8.21
C LEU A 65 1.78 -11.62 -7.49
N SER A 66 0.87 -12.40 -8.08
CA SER A 66 0.37 -13.65 -7.52
C SER A 66 1.49 -14.66 -7.22
N GLY A 67 2.60 -14.64 -7.98
CA GLY A 67 3.77 -15.48 -7.73
C GLY A 67 4.58 -15.15 -6.47
N TYR A 68 4.29 -14.02 -5.82
CA TYR A 68 4.89 -13.68 -4.53
C TYR A 68 4.26 -14.45 -3.37
N PHE A 69 3.04 -14.97 -3.55
CA PHE A 69 2.32 -15.77 -2.57
C PHE A 69 2.67 -17.25 -2.74
N ASN A 70 2.82 -17.94 -1.62
CA ASN A 70 3.17 -19.37 -1.57
C ASN A 70 2.61 -19.97 -0.27
N SER A 71 2.95 -21.22 0.04
CA SER A 71 2.49 -21.89 1.28
C SER A 71 2.91 -21.18 2.57
N ASN A 72 3.98 -20.39 2.54
CA ASN A 72 4.51 -19.65 3.68
C ASN A 72 3.98 -18.21 3.76
N ILE A 73 3.51 -17.66 2.64
CA ILE A 73 3.03 -16.28 2.52
C ILE A 73 1.62 -16.32 1.92
N ALA A 74 0.62 -16.40 2.79
CA ALA A 74 -0.79 -16.33 2.41
C ALA A 74 -1.25 -14.87 2.24
N PHE A 75 -2.17 -14.64 1.29
CA PHE A 75 -2.74 -13.31 1.06
C PHE A 75 -3.43 -12.74 2.30
N ASP A 76 -4.21 -13.57 3.00
CA ASP A 76 -4.95 -13.15 4.19
C ASP A 76 -4.03 -12.75 5.34
N ASP A 77 -2.89 -13.40 5.49
CA ASP A 77 -1.88 -13.03 6.50
C ASP A 77 -1.24 -11.68 6.20
N VAL A 78 -0.95 -11.42 4.92
CA VAL A 78 -0.41 -10.12 4.47
C VAL A 78 -1.45 -9.03 4.70
N TRP A 79 -2.70 -9.29 4.34
CA TRP A 79 -3.83 -8.38 4.55
C TRP A 79 -4.02 -8.02 6.02
N ASN A 80 -4.12 -9.02 6.89
CA ASN A 80 -4.36 -8.82 8.32
C ASN A 80 -3.23 -8.00 8.96
N LYS A 81 -1.99 -8.32 8.64
CA LYS A 81 -0.82 -7.59 9.19
C LYS A 81 -0.70 -6.17 8.64
N ALA A 82 -1.09 -5.95 7.38
CA ALA A 82 -1.14 -4.60 6.83
C ALA A 82 -2.27 -3.78 7.47
N ALA A 83 -3.40 -4.40 7.80
CA ALA A 83 -4.48 -3.75 8.55
C ALA A 83 -4.06 -3.37 9.97
N GLU A 84 -3.24 -4.19 10.64
CA GLU A 84 -2.63 -3.84 11.94
C GLU A 84 -1.72 -2.61 11.82
N ILE A 85 -0.82 -2.59 10.82
CA ILE A 85 0.09 -1.46 10.59
C ILE A 85 -0.69 -0.17 10.30
N ASP A 86 -1.71 -0.23 9.44
CA ASP A 86 -2.52 0.96 9.14
C ASP A 86 -3.33 1.42 10.34
N LYS A 87 -3.81 0.50 11.18
CA LYS A 87 -4.48 0.85 12.42
C LYS A 87 -3.53 1.61 13.37
N ASP A 88 -2.29 1.17 13.47
CA ASP A 88 -1.27 1.83 14.30
C ASP A 88 -0.84 3.19 13.74
N LEU A 89 -0.78 3.33 12.41
CA LEU A 89 -0.43 4.58 11.73
C LEU A 89 -1.57 5.60 11.78
N LEU A 90 -2.83 5.16 11.64
CA LEU A 90 -3.98 6.04 11.53
C LEU A 90 -4.65 6.34 12.88
N GLN A 91 -4.50 5.49 13.91
CA GLN A 91 -5.05 5.69 15.26
C GLN A 91 -6.50 6.23 15.24
N GLU A 92 -6.71 7.47 15.70
CA GLU A 92 -8.02 8.14 15.76
C GLU A 92 -8.60 8.55 14.40
N LEU A 93 -7.76 8.62 13.36
CA LEU A 93 -8.15 8.91 11.97
C LEU A 93 -8.66 7.66 11.24
N ALA A 94 -8.51 6.48 11.85
CA ALA A 94 -9.06 5.25 11.29
C ALA A 94 -10.59 5.37 11.23
N SER A 95 -11.12 5.40 10.01
CA SER A 95 -12.56 5.44 9.77
C SER A 95 -13.20 4.22 10.44
N LYS A 96 -14.33 4.42 11.15
CA LYS A 96 -15.13 3.32 11.71
C LYS A 96 -15.68 2.37 10.65
N ASP A 97 -15.68 2.79 9.39
CA ASP A 97 -16.14 2.03 8.24
C ASP A 97 -15.06 1.10 7.68
N GLY A 98 -15.01 -0.10 8.26
CA GLY A 98 -14.58 -1.32 7.59
C GLY A 98 -13.07 -1.53 7.42
N GLU A 99 -12.66 -2.81 7.44
CA GLU A 99 -11.31 -3.28 7.14
C GLU A 99 -10.85 -2.77 5.76
N ARG A 100 -10.13 -1.65 5.75
CA ARG A 100 -9.49 -1.11 4.56
C ARG A 100 -8.02 -0.92 4.85
N VAL A 101 -7.21 -1.11 3.81
CA VAL A 101 -5.75 -1.08 3.89
C VAL A 101 -5.21 -0.25 2.74
N SER A 102 -4.15 0.51 2.99
CA SER A 102 -3.38 1.25 2.02
C SER A 102 -2.50 0.30 1.19
N LEU A 103 -2.31 0.62 -0.09
CA LEU A 103 -1.39 -0.15 -0.93
C LEU A 103 0.05 -0.09 -0.40
N TYR A 104 0.41 1.03 0.25
CA TYR A 104 1.70 1.19 0.91
C TYR A 104 1.93 0.12 1.98
N SER A 105 1.04 0.01 2.97
CA SER A 105 1.21 -0.95 4.07
C SER A 105 1.13 -2.39 3.59
N PHE A 106 0.24 -2.69 2.63
CA PHE A 106 0.18 -4.01 2.01
C PHE A 106 1.50 -4.38 1.31
N ARG A 107 2.06 -3.44 0.54
CA ARG A 107 3.35 -3.60 -0.15
C ARG A 107 4.48 -3.89 0.85
N GLU A 108 4.61 -3.07 1.88
CA GLU A 108 5.69 -3.21 2.88
C GLU A 108 5.64 -4.58 3.58
N VAL A 109 4.45 -5.06 3.96
CA VAL A 109 4.28 -6.38 4.57
C VAL A 109 4.64 -7.51 3.61
N LEU A 110 4.17 -7.44 2.35
CA LEU A 110 4.43 -8.48 1.36
C LEU A 110 5.94 -8.63 1.10
N PHE A 111 6.62 -7.52 0.83
CA PHE A 111 8.06 -7.54 0.58
C PHE A 111 8.88 -7.85 1.83
N GLY A 112 8.43 -7.41 3.01
CA GLY A 112 9.04 -7.77 4.29
C GLY A 112 9.01 -9.29 4.53
N LYS A 113 7.84 -9.92 4.39
CA LYS A 113 7.70 -11.39 4.53
C LYS A 113 8.55 -12.15 3.50
N ARG A 114 8.60 -11.68 2.26
CA ARG A 114 9.45 -12.28 1.21
C ARG A 114 10.93 -12.17 1.55
N ALA A 115 11.37 -11.03 2.05
CA ALA A 115 12.76 -10.84 2.48
C ALA A 115 13.12 -11.76 3.66
N GLU A 116 12.22 -11.95 4.63
CA GLU A 116 12.41 -12.89 5.73
C GLU A 116 12.52 -14.35 5.24
N GLU A 117 11.67 -14.75 4.31
CA GLU A 117 11.71 -16.08 3.71
C GLU A 117 13.05 -16.34 3.01
N ILE A 118 13.50 -15.40 2.16
CA ILE A 118 14.79 -15.49 1.48
C ILE A 118 15.93 -15.60 2.50
N ARG A 119 15.91 -14.76 3.55
CA ARG A 119 16.92 -14.81 4.62
C ARG A 119 16.94 -16.17 5.33
N ARG A 120 15.78 -16.77 5.60
CA ARG A 120 15.71 -18.12 6.23
C ARG A 120 16.30 -19.19 5.33
N THR A 121 15.97 -19.20 4.04
CA THR A 121 16.51 -20.17 3.08
C THR A 121 18.02 -20.04 2.98
N VAL A 122 18.52 -18.81 2.80
CA VAL A 122 19.94 -18.51 2.73
C VAL A 122 20.65 -18.96 4.00
N ASN A 123 20.15 -18.59 5.18
CA ASN A 123 20.75 -19.00 6.45
C ASN A 123 20.79 -20.53 6.63
N ARG A 124 19.75 -21.25 6.19
CA ARG A 124 19.74 -22.72 6.22
C ARG A 124 20.83 -23.30 5.33
N GLU A 125 20.93 -22.85 4.08
CA GLU A 125 21.96 -23.30 3.13
C GLU A 125 23.38 -23.04 3.66
N TYR A 126 23.63 -21.85 4.23
CA TYR A 126 24.91 -21.55 4.85
C TYR A 126 25.19 -22.39 6.09
N THR A 127 24.17 -22.70 6.89
CA THR A 127 24.33 -23.55 8.09
C THR A 127 24.68 -24.98 7.68
N GLU A 128 24.04 -25.51 6.63
CA GLU A 128 24.32 -26.84 6.08
C GLU A 128 25.71 -26.96 5.43
N MET A 129 26.27 -25.86 4.90
CA MET A 129 27.63 -25.84 4.35
C MET A 129 28.74 -25.64 5.39
N CYS A 130 28.42 -25.13 6.58
CA CYS A 130 29.39 -24.87 7.64
C CYS A 130 29.50 -26.00 8.68
N CYS A 131 28.73 -27.09 8.53
CA CYS A 131 28.81 -28.32 9.31
C CYS A 131 29.44 -29.44 8.47
#